data_AF-F7WD24-F1
#
_entry.id   AF-F7WD24-F1
#
_cell.length_a   1.000
_cell.length_b   1.000
_cell.length_c   1.000
_cell.angle_alpha   90.00
_cell.angle_beta   90.00
_cell.angle_gamma   90.00
#
_symmetry.space_group_name_H-M   'P 1'
#
loop_
_entity.id
_entity.type
_entity.pdbx_description
1 polymer ?
#
loop_
_entity_poly.entity_id
_entity_poly.type
_entity_poly.pdbx_seq_one_letter_code
_entity_poly.pdbx_strand_id
1 'polypeptide(L)'
;MGLRDMTRLSSTIPQQIFRYSTINHNKINPISPWFISGYSDAEGCFNVSLQKNPNGKFYVRPSFKIKVHSRDNLLLMRIKDYFGGIGNIYISTKDSTFVVRSLDDILKIISHFDNYPLITQKKSDFILFKQIIHKVYEGDHLSAKGLQEIVNLRASMNLGLSDFLNTIFPNTVPVARPLIENITIPHPEWMAGFVTGAPKHNLRLGISILGGSSKNLKTRCGLNKKLQILYKNYCSSRPYSTNIPAIKVNEHTVHSSYGVEKYLSLEVWGINLRSTVGDKFSRNELAMIKLPSYERSVIIGLILSDGWLRFVGARSKNAQLGFLQSGANGKYFWFVFWSISHYCSANPKLRVRSRFGKENISWELYTRVMPCLTELHSLFYSKEGVKVIPENIYELLTPVALAHIIMGDGQGSRHGLLLCTDSFTIPEVIKIMNVLIIRYQLNCTLRFHTPTQPRIYIREGSMPKLRIILEPYIIPSMKYKIEKKNIFYLNLRDYLRRG
;
A
#
# COMPACT_ATOMS: atom_id res chain seq x y z
N MET A 1 4.20 45.19 25.72
CA MET A 1 2.78 44.79 25.89
C MET A 1 2.73 43.32 26.26
N GLY A 2 2.13 43.02 27.41
CA GLY A 2 2.29 41.76 28.13
C GLY A 2 1.47 40.59 27.59
N LEU A 3 1.88 39.39 28.00
CA LEU A 3 1.38 38.05 27.64
C LEU A 3 -0.09 37.74 28.07
N ARG A 4 -0.95 38.74 28.27
CA ARG A 4 -2.36 38.53 28.72
C ARG A 4 -3.44 39.00 27.74
N ASP A 5 -3.08 39.58 26.60
CA ASP A 5 -4.07 40.08 25.62
C ASP A 5 -4.31 39.17 24.39
N MET A 6 -3.74 37.95 24.36
CA MET A 6 -3.97 36.97 23.27
C MET A 6 -5.05 35.91 23.55
N THR A 7 -5.80 36.01 24.65
CA THR A 7 -6.85 35.02 25.00
C THR A 7 -8.28 35.49 24.75
N ARG A 8 -8.49 36.57 23.98
CA ARG A 8 -9.83 37.05 23.60
C ARG A 8 -9.99 37.40 22.11
N LEU A 9 -9.52 36.52 21.22
CA LEU A 9 -9.92 36.49 19.81
C LEU A 9 -10.31 35.08 19.33
N SER A 10 -10.74 34.21 20.26
CA SER A 10 -11.27 32.88 19.96
C SER A 10 -12.80 32.88 19.90
N SER A 11 -13.42 33.74 19.09
CA SER A 11 -14.86 33.68 18.83
C SER A 11 -15.28 34.53 17.64
N THR A 12 -14.78 34.19 16.44
CA THR A 12 -15.41 34.42 15.11
C THR A 12 -14.37 34.25 14.00
N ILE A 13 -14.02 33.00 13.68
CA ILE A 13 -13.44 32.66 12.37
C ILE A 13 -14.24 31.47 11.87
N PRO A 14 -14.92 31.56 10.71
CA PRO A 14 -15.67 30.44 10.18
C PRO A 14 -14.72 29.27 9.95
N GLN A 15 -15.12 28.06 10.35
CA GLN A 15 -14.46 26.81 9.99
C GLN A 15 -14.54 26.65 8.46
N GLN A 16 -13.66 27.32 7.72
CA GLN A 16 -13.33 26.94 6.36
C GLN A 16 -12.51 25.66 6.44
N ILE A 17 -13.21 24.56 6.23
CA ILE A 17 -12.67 23.26 5.83
C ILE A 17 -11.68 23.54 4.68
N PHE A 18 -10.38 23.49 4.98
CA PHE A 18 -9.34 23.56 3.96
C PHE A 18 -9.45 22.32 3.09
N ARG A 19 -10.13 22.49 1.95
CA ARG A 19 -10.08 21.60 0.80
C ARG A 19 -8.65 21.58 0.29
N TYR A 20 -7.94 20.47 0.49
CA TYR A 20 -6.73 20.18 -0.26
C TYR A 20 -7.14 19.81 -1.70
N SER A 21 -7.26 20.80 -2.57
CA SER A 21 -7.36 20.61 -4.02
C SER A 21 -6.26 21.40 -4.71
N THR A 22 -5.17 20.74 -5.05
CA THR A 22 -4.36 21.00 -6.26
C THR A 22 -3.63 19.70 -6.62
N ILE A 23 -4.42 18.65 -6.87
CA ILE A 23 -4.05 17.64 -7.86
C ILE A 23 -4.76 18.13 -9.13
N ASN A 24 -4.01 18.30 -10.21
CA ASN A 24 -4.57 18.53 -11.54
C ASN A 24 -5.72 17.55 -11.76
N HIS A 25 -6.94 18.07 -11.93
CA HIS A 25 -7.96 17.32 -12.64
C HIS A 25 -7.37 16.92 -14.01
N ASN A 26 -7.45 15.62 -14.32
CA ASN A 26 -7.14 14.97 -15.61
C ASN A 26 -5.88 14.09 -15.69
N LYS A 27 -5.53 13.34 -14.64
CA LYS A 27 -5.15 11.91 -14.75
C LYS A 27 -5.02 11.28 -13.36
N ILE A 28 -6.12 10.74 -12.85
CA ILE A 28 -6.09 9.79 -11.72
C ILE A 28 -5.36 8.55 -12.24
N ASN A 29 -4.31 8.10 -11.57
CA ASN A 29 -3.67 6.83 -11.95
C ASN A 29 -4.76 5.74 -11.96
N PRO A 30 -4.93 5.04 -13.09
CA PRO A 30 -5.98 4.03 -13.22
C PRO A 30 -5.78 2.95 -12.16
N ILE A 31 -6.87 2.57 -11.49
CA ILE A 31 -6.82 1.48 -10.51
C ILE A 31 -6.40 0.20 -11.23
N SER A 32 -5.47 -0.55 -10.62
CA SER A 32 -4.97 -1.77 -11.22
C SER A 32 -6.12 -2.77 -11.40
N PRO A 33 -6.24 -3.44 -12.57
CA PRO A 33 -7.24 -4.47 -12.76
C PRO A 33 -7.08 -5.63 -11.76
N TRP A 34 -5.83 -5.99 -11.42
CA TRP A 34 -5.56 -6.99 -10.38
C TRP A 34 -6.02 -6.56 -9.00
N PHE A 35 -5.96 -5.26 -8.67
CA PHE A 35 -6.52 -4.72 -7.43
C PHE A 35 -8.02 -4.95 -7.35
N ILE A 36 -8.75 -4.73 -8.45
CA ILE A 36 -10.21 -4.96 -8.51
C ILE A 36 -10.53 -6.43 -8.26
N SER A 37 -9.79 -7.36 -8.86
CA SER A 37 -9.97 -8.81 -8.62
C SER A 37 -9.70 -9.19 -7.17
N GLY A 38 -8.61 -8.67 -6.60
CA GLY A 38 -8.27 -8.88 -5.20
C GLY A 38 -9.35 -8.37 -4.25
N TYR A 39 -9.75 -7.11 -4.44
CA TYR A 39 -10.78 -6.48 -3.62
C TYR A 39 -12.13 -7.19 -3.75
N SER A 40 -12.47 -7.65 -4.95
CA SER A 40 -13.68 -8.43 -5.21
C SER A 40 -13.62 -9.82 -4.59
N ASP A 41 -12.45 -10.48 -4.55
CA ASP A 41 -12.25 -11.73 -3.80
C ASP A 41 -12.51 -11.55 -2.29
N ALA A 42 -12.30 -10.35 -1.75
CA ALA A 42 -12.63 -10.01 -0.36
C ALA A 42 -14.10 -9.56 -0.20
N GLU A 43 -14.51 -8.43 -0.78
CA GLU A 43 -15.79 -7.75 -0.52
C GLU A 43 -16.86 -7.95 -1.63
N GLY A 44 -16.46 -8.46 -2.79
CA GLY A 44 -17.36 -8.68 -3.92
C GLY A 44 -18.38 -9.80 -3.70
N CYS A 45 -19.54 -9.71 -4.35
CA CYS A 45 -20.60 -10.69 -4.28
C CYS A 45 -21.28 -10.85 -5.64
N PHE A 46 -21.31 -12.07 -6.16
CA PHE A 46 -22.08 -12.46 -7.34
C PHE A 46 -23.39 -13.08 -6.89
N ASN A 47 -24.50 -12.41 -7.18
CA ASN A 47 -25.80 -12.83 -6.68
C ASN A 47 -26.83 -12.93 -7.81
N VAL A 48 -27.66 -13.96 -7.75
CA VAL A 48 -28.87 -14.08 -8.59
C VAL A 48 -30.08 -14.17 -7.67
N SER A 49 -31.04 -13.26 -7.83
CA SER A 49 -32.30 -13.28 -7.10
C SER A 49 -33.41 -13.82 -8.00
N LEU A 50 -34.21 -14.74 -7.47
CA LEU A 50 -35.44 -15.20 -8.10
C LEU A 50 -36.60 -14.46 -7.43
N GLN A 51 -37.35 -13.67 -8.20
CA GLN A 51 -38.48 -12.90 -7.68
C GLN A 51 -39.75 -13.27 -8.45
N LYS A 52 -40.85 -13.43 -7.74
CA LYS A 52 -42.16 -13.72 -8.33
C LYS A 52 -42.90 -12.41 -8.57
N ASN A 53 -43.39 -12.19 -9.78
CA ASN A 53 -44.28 -11.07 -10.05
C ASN A 53 -45.71 -11.36 -9.52
N PRO A 54 -46.57 -10.34 -9.44
CA PRO A 54 -47.98 -10.50 -9.07
C PRO A 54 -48.70 -11.56 -9.91
N ASN A 55 -48.35 -11.69 -11.20
CA ASN A 55 -48.92 -12.67 -12.13
C ASN A 55 -48.35 -14.09 -11.97
N GLY A 56 -47.56 -14.34 -10.92
CA GLY A 56 -47.02 -15.64 -10.58
C GLY A 56 -45.77 -16.09 -11.36
N LYS A 57 -45.35 -15.34 -12.40
CA LYS A 57 -44.13 -15.63 -13.17
C LYS A 57 -42.86 -15.23 -12.41
N PHE A 58 -41.82 -16.06 -12.49
CA PHE A 58 -40.51 -15.77 -11.91
C PHE A 58 -39.64 -14.93 -12.84
N TYR A 59 -38.87 -14.03 -12.23
CA TYR A 59 -37.85 -13.19 -12.87
C TYR A 59 -36.49 -13.51 -12.26
N VAL A 60 -35.52 -13.76 -13.13
CA VAL A 60 -34.13 -13.98 -12.77
C VAL A 60 -33.43 -12.62 -12.77
N ARG A 61 -33.01 -12.14 -11.59
CA ARG A 61 -32.36 -10.85 -11.40
C ARG A 61 -30.91 -11.04 -10.95
N PRO A 62 -29.96 -11.15 -11.90
CA PRO A 62 -28.56 -11.18 -11.57
C PRO A 62 -28.05 -9.80 -11.11
N SER A 63 -27.04 -9.82 -10.26
CA SER A 63 -26.39 -8.61 -9.77
C SER A 63 -24.97 -8.89 -9.27
N PHE A 64 -24.03 -8.01 -9.61
CA PHE A 64 -22.74 -7.91 -8.93
C PHE A 64 -22.81 -6.80 -7.88
N LYS A 65 -22.30 -7.07 -6.68
CA LYS A 65 -22.37 -6.14 -5.54
C LYS A 65 -21.03 -6.05 -4.81
N ILE A 66 -20.68 -4.85 -4.37
CA ILE A 66 -19.63 -4.59 -3.39
C ILE A 66 -20.25 -3.74 -2.30
N LYS A 67 -20.36 -4.26 -1.07
CA LYS A 67 -20.95 -3.56 0.07
C LYS A 67 -19.85 -3.29 1.10
N VAL A 68 -19.62 -2.02 1.42
CA VAL A 68 -18.55 -1.57 2.32
C VAL A 68 -19.09 -0.50 3.28
N HIS A 69 -18.30 -0.08 4.27
CA HIS A 69 -18.68 1.02 5.14
C HIS A 69 -18.71 2.35 4.36
N SER A 70 -19.59 3.27 4.74
CA SER A 70 -19.78 4.60 4.11
C SER A 70 -18.53 5.49 4.07
N ARG A 71 -17.46 5.13 4.79
CA ARG A 71 -16.17 5.84 4.78
C ARG A 71 -15.37 5.54 3.51
N ASP A 72 -15.66 4.43 2.85
CA ASP A 72 -14.95 3.90 1.70
C ASP A 72 -15.64 4.27 0.37
N ASN A 73 -16.54 5.27 0.38
CA ASN A 73 -17.29 5.73 -0.80
C ASN A 73 -16.40 6.15 -1.96
N LEU A 74 -15.27 6.78 -1.65
CA LEU A 74 -14.29 7.19 -2.66
C LEU A 74 -13.73 5.99 -3.43
N LEU A 75 -13.53 4.86 -2.75
CA LEU A 75 -13.07 3.62 -3.39
C LEU A 75 -14.16 3.05 -4.32
N LEU A 76 -15.42 3.04 -3.89
CA LEU A 76 -16.53 2.61 -4.75
C LEU A 76 -16.66 3.49 -6.00
N MET A 77 -16.49 4.81 -5.87
CA MET A 77 -16.49 5.74 -7.01
C MET A 77 -15.37 5.39 -7.99
N ARG A 78 -14.15 5.13 -7.51
CA ARG A 78 -13.02 4.71 -8.37
C ARG A 78 -13.24 3.36 -9.04
N ILE A 79 -13.90 2.41 -8.37
CA ILE A 79 -14.27 1.12 -8.95
C ILE A 79 -15.32 1.32 -10.06
N LYS A 80 -16.31 2.18 -9.82
CA LYS A 80 -17.31 2.54 -10.84
C LYS A 80 -16.64 3.19 -12.06
N ASP A 81 -15.73 4.12 -11.85
CA ASP A 81 -14.98 4.78 -12.93
C ASP A 81 -14.13 3.79 -13.72
N TYR A 82 -13.50 2.83 -13.06
CA TYR A 82 -12.74 1.75 -13.71
C TYR A 82 -13.58 0.95 -14.70
N PHE A 83 -14.82 0.65 -14.35
CA PHE A 83 -15.75 -0.05 -15.23
C PHE A 83 -16.45 0.87 -16.24
N GLY A 84 -15.93 2.07 -16.49
CA GLY A 84 -16.49 3.01 -17.46
C GLY A 84 -17.79 3.66 -17.00
N GLY A 85 -18.00 3.79 -15.68
CA GLY A 85 -19.17 4.45 -15.11
C GLY A 85 -20.43 3.58 -15.02
N ILE A 86 -20.33 2.26 -15.23
CA ILE A 86 -21.47 1.34 -15.15
C ILE A 86 -21.95 1.12 -13.71
N GLY A 87 -23.21 0.75 -13.54
CA GLY A 87 -23.80 0.47 -12.23
C GLY A 87 -24.07 1.70 -11.35
N ASN A 88 -24.65 1.45 -10.18
CA ASN A 88 -25.10 2.48 -9.24
C ASN A 88 -24.48 2.30 -7.87
N ILE A 89 -24.21 3.42 -7.18
CA ILE A 89 -23.75 3.43 -5.80
C ILE A 89 -24.91 3.91 -4.92
N TYR A 90 -25.32 3.07 -3.98
CA TYR A 90 -26.33 3.41 -2.98
C TYR A 90 -25.63 3.71 -1.67
N ILE A 91 -25.78 4.93 -1.17
CA ILE A 91 -25.14 5.41 0.05
C ILE A 91 -26.16 5.43 1.19
N SER A 92 -25.79 4.85 2.32
CA SER A 92 -26.50 4.98 3.60
C SER A 92 -25.58 5.58 4.65
N THR A 93 -26.10 5.86 5.85
CA THR A 93 -25.31 6.41 6.96
C THR A 93 -24.17 5.48 7.38
N LYS A 94 -24.42 4.16 7.39
CA LYS A 94 -23.45 3.14 7.84
C LYS A 94 -22.67 2.51 6.68
N ASP A 95 -23.39 2.15 5.62
CA ASP A 95 -22.84 1.35 4.53
C ASP A 95 -23.00 2.06 3.19
N SER A 96 -22.17 1.70 2.21
CA SER A 96 -22.38 2.05 0.81
C SER A 96 -22.21 0.83 -0.06
N THR A 97 -23.04 0.73 -1.10
CA THR A 97 -23.11 -0.46 -1.94
C THR A 97 -23.01 -0.07 -3.41
N PHE A 98 -21.96 -0.55 -4.08
CA PHE A 98 -21.88 -0.55 -5.53
C PHE A 98 -22.66 -1.75 -6.09
N VAL A 99 -23.56 -1.51 -7.04
CA VAL A 99 -24.43 -2.55 -7.62
C VAL A 99 -24.53 -2.40 -9.14
N VAL A 100 -24.26 -3.50 -9.84
CA VAL A 100 -24.48 -3.64 -11.30
C VAL A 100 -25.60 -4.65 -11.52
N ARG A 101 -26.63 -4.29 -12.30
CA ARG A 101 -27.82 -5.13 -12.57
C ARG A 101 -28.19 -5.30 -14.04
N SER A 102 -27.82 -4.34 -14.90
CA SER A 102 -28.10 -4.45 -16.34
C SER A 102 -27.33 -5.63 -16.93
N LEU A 103 -27.96 -6.39 -17.84
CA LEU A 103 -27.34 -7.55 -18.46
C LEU A 103 -26.06 -7.15 -19.23
N ASP A 104 -26.14 -6.06 -20.01
CA ASP A 104 -25.00 -5.55 -20.79
C ASP A 104 -23.83 -5.13 -19.90
N ASP A 105 -24.12 -4.50 -18.75
CA ASP A 105 -23.10 -4.10 -17.80
C ASP A 105 -22.51 -5.31 -17.06
N ILE A 106 -23.32 -6.32 -16.78
CA ILE A 106 -22.86 -7.58 -16.19
C ILE A 106 -21.90 -8.31 -17.14
N LEU A 107 -22.12 -8.25 -18.46
CA LEU A 107 -21.18 -8.82 -19.44
C LEU A 107 -19.79 -8.16 -19.35
N LYS A 108 -19.72 -6.85 -19.08
CA LYS A 108 -18.45 -6.14 -18.81
C LYS A 108 -17.79 -6.62 -17.52
N ILE A 109 -18.57 -6.87 -16.47
CA ILE A 109 -18.07 -7.47 -15.22
C ILE A 109 -17.50 -8.87 -15.47
N ILE A 110 -18.20 -9.70 -16.27
CA ILE A 110 -17.71 -11.04 -16.64
C ILE A 110 -16.40 -10.95 -17.41
N SER A 111 -16.32 -10.08 -18.41
CA SER A 111 -15.10 -9.87 -19.20
C SER A 111 -13.90 -9.47 -18.34
N HIS A 112 -14.10 -8.64 -17.31
CA HIS A 112 -13.03 -8.33 -16.36
C HIS A 112 -12.53 -9.57 -15.61
N PHE A 113 -13.41 -10.36 -15.02
CA PHE A 113 -13.03 -11.54 -14.23
C PHE A 113 -12.59 -12.74 -15.07
N ASP A 114 -12.86 -12.74 -16.38
CA ASP A 114 -12.23 -13.68 -17.32
C ASP A 114 -10.76 -13.31 -17.59
N ASN A 115 -10.46 -12.01 -17.74
CA ASN A 115 -9.10 -11.51 -17.98
C ASN A 115 -8.24 -11.42 -16.71
N TYR A 116 -8.87 -11.18 -15.55
CA TYR A 116 -8.23 -11.04 -14.25
C TYR A 116 -8.92 -11.97 -13.23
N PRO A 117 -8.64 -13.29 -13.30
CA PRO A 117 -9.42 -14.28 -12.57
C PRO A 117 -9.39 -14.12 -11.06
N LEU A 118 -10.56 -14.33 -10.44
CA LEU A 118 -10.67 -14.57 -9.00
C LEU A 118 -9.93 -15.84 -8.64
N ILE A 119 -9.36 -15.89 -7.44
CA ILE A 119 -8.58 -17.05 -6.99
C ILE A 119 -9.15 -17.68 -5.71
N THR A 120 -10.09 -17.03 -5.02
CA THR A 120 -10.75 -17.64 -3.85
C THR A 120 -11.90 -18.57 -4.26
N GLN A 121 -12.56 -19.20 -3.28
CA GLN A 121 -13.78 -19.99 -3.52
C GLN A 121 -14.95 -19.16 -4.10
N LYS A 122 -14.82 -17.83 -4.12
CA LYS A 122 -15.72 -16.91 -4.84
C LYS A 122 -15.67 -17.11 -6.36
N LYS A 123 -14.55 -17.64 -6.90
CA LYS A 123 -14.46 -18.04 -8.31
C LYS A 123 -15.51 -19.10 -8.66
N SER A 124 -15.84 -20.01 -7.75
CA SER A 124 -16.90 -20.99 -7.98
C SER A 124 -18.27 -20.32 -8.14
N ASP A 125 -18.57 -19.32 -7.30
CA ASP A 125 -19.80 -18.53 -7.42
C ASP A 125 -19.80 -17.73 -8.73
N PHE A 126 -18.65 -17.18 -9.15
CA PHE A 126 -18.50 -16.51 -10.44
C PHE A 126 -18.73 -17.43 -11.64
N ILE A 127 -18.21 -18.67 -11.62
CA ILE A 127 -18.41 -19.65 -12.70
C ILE A 127 -19.89 -19.99 -12.84
N LEU A 128 -20.57 -20.30 -11.73
CA LEU A 128 -22.00 -20.59 -11.74
C LEU A 128 -22.83 -19.36 -12.15
N PHE A 129 -22.44 -18.18 -11.68
CA PHE A 129 -23.03 -16.90 -12.10
C PHE A 129 -22.93 -16.72 -13.62
N LYS A 130 -21.75 -16.93 -14.21
CA LYS A 130 -21.53 -16.84 -15.66
C LYS A 130 -22.42 -17.81 -16.45
N GLN A 131 -22.58 -19.04 -15.98
CA GLN A 131 -23.50 -20.03 -16.59
C GLN A 131 -24.96 -19.56 -16.54
N ILE A 132 -25.41 -19.00 -15.42
CA ILE A 132 -26.77 -18.43 -15.31
C ILE A 132 -26.93 -17.24 -16.26
N ILE A 133 -25.95 -16.34 -16.35
CA ILE A 133 -26.00 -15.20 -17.26
C ILE A 133 -26.13 -15.64 -18.72
N HIS A 134 -25.40 -16.69 -19.12
CA HIS A 134 -25.54 -17.27 -20.46
C HIS A 134 -26.98 -17.74 -20.72
N LYS A 135 -27.60 -18.47 -19.78
CA LYS A 135 -29.01 -18.90 -19.89
C LYS A 135 -30.01 -17.75 -19.91
N VAL A 136 -29.70 -16.66 -19.21
CA VAL A 136 -30.52 -15.45 -19.25
C VAL A 136 -30.41 -14.78 -20.62
N TYR A 137 -29.19 -14.69 -21.17
CA TYR A 137 -28.90 -14.09 -22.47
C TYR A 137 -29.57 -14.84 -23.63
N GLU A 138 -29.53 -16.18 -23.62
CA GLU A 138 -30.18 -17.03 -24.64
C GLU A 138 -31.72 -17.12 -24.49
N GLY A 139 -32.30 -16.53 -23.44
CA GLY A 139 -33.74 -16.58 -23.19
C GLY A 139 -34.25 -17.88 -22.55
N ASP A 140 -33.38 -18.87 -22.27
CA ASP A 140 -33.73 -20.16 -21.64
C ASP A 140 -34.57 -20.00 -20.37
N HIS A 141 -34.27 -18.97 -19.58
CA HIS A 141 -34.94 -18.63 -18.34
C HIS A 141 -36.46 -18.38 -18.46
N LEU A 142 -36.96 -18.17 -19.68
CA LEU A 142 -38.39 -18.00 -19.97
C LEU A 142 -39.14 -19.34 -20.01
N SER A 143 -38.42 -20.45 -20.22
CA SER A 143 -38.98 -21.81 -20.21
C SER A 143 -38.97 -22.40 -18.80
N ALA A 144 -39.93 -23.29 -18.49
CA ALA A 144 -39.95 -23.98 -17.21
C ALA A 144 -38.69 -24.81 -16.97
N LYS A 145 -38.18 -25.47 -18.02
CA LYS A 145 -36.94 -26.26 -17.98
C LYS A 145 -35.72 -25.38 -17.69
N GLY A 146 -35.53 -24.30 -18.46
CA GLY A 146 -34.39 -23.40 -18.27
C GLY A 146 -34.44 -22.65 -16.94
N LEU A 147 -35.64 -22.30 -16.45
CA LEU A 147 -35.81 -21.77 -15.10
C LEU A 147 -35.37 -22.79 -14.05
N GLN A 148 -35.78 -24.06 -14.14
CA GLN A 148 -35.37 -25.12 -13.22
C GLN A 148 -33.85 -25.34 -13.24
N GLU A 149 -33.21 -25.29 -14.41
CA GLU A 149 -31.74 -25.37 -14.53
C GLU A 149 -31.05 -24.19 -13.82
N ILE A 150 -31.61 -22.98 -13.93
CA ILE A 150 -31.12 -21.81 -13.18
C ILE A 150 -31.30 -22.00 -11.67
N VAL A 151 -32.42 -22.58 -11.22
CA VAL A 151 -32.64 -22.90 -9.80
C VAL A 151 -31.59 -23.90 -9.31
N ASN A 152 -31.31 -24.95 -10.07
CA ASN A 152 -30.28 -25.95 -9.75
C ASN A 152 -28.87 -25.34 -9.63
N LEU A 153 -28.50 -24.42 -10.53
CA LEU A 153 -27.24 -23.67 -10.45
C LEU A 153 -27.23 -22.74 -9.23
N ARG A 154 -28.33 -22.02 -9.00
CA ARG A 154 -28.45 -21.05 -7.90
C ARG A 154 -28.43 -21.71 -6.53
N ALA A 155 -28.90 -22.95 -6.42
CA ALA A 155 -28.83 -23.74 -5.19
C ALA A 155 -27.40 -23.99 -4.71
N SER A 156 -26.41 -23.94 -5.61
CA SER A 156 -25.00 -24.16 -5.31
C SER A 156 -24.18 -22.88 -5.11
N MET A 157 -24.81 -21.71 -5.27
CA MET A 157 -24.17 -20.40 -5.10
C MET A 157 -24.40 -19.81 -3.70
N ASN A 158 -23.41 -19.10 -3.17
CA ASN A 158 -23.49 -18.36 -1.91
C ASN A 158 -24.02 -19.24 -0.75
N LEU A 159 -25.18 -18.89 -0.19
CA LEU A 159 -25.88 -19.62 0.89
C LEU A 159 -26.96 -20.59 0.38
N GLY A 160 -27.05 -20.83 -0.94
CA GLY A 160 -28.08 -21.69 -1.54
C GLY A 160 -29.45 -21.01 -1.64
N LEU A 161 -30.51 -21.84 -1.75
CA LEU A 161 -31.90 -21.39 -1.85
C LEU A 161 -32.48 -21.01 -0.48
N SER A 162 -33.42 -20.07 -0.48
CA SER A 162 -34.25 -19.79 0.71
C SER A 162 -35.32 -20.87 0.89
N ASP A 163 -35.86 -21.00 2.11
CA ASP A 163 -36.93 -21.96 2.41
C ASP A 163 -38.14 -21.80 1.48
N PHE A 164 -38.51 -20.55 1.17
CA PHE A 164 -39.55 -20.24 0.20
C PHE A 164 -39.26 -20.77 -1.21
N LEU A 165 -38.01 -20.76 -1.66
CA LEU A 165 -37.67 -21.31 -2.97
C LEU A 165 -37.60 -22.83 -2.94
N ASN A 166 -37.19 -23.44 -1.81
CA ASN A 166 -37.20 -24.89 -1.64
C ASN A 166 -38.63 -25.46 -1.67
N THR A 167 -39.62 -24.74 -1.13
CA THR A 167 -41.03 -25.19 -1.20
C THR A 167 -41.60 -25.12 -2.61
N ILE A 168 -41.19 -24.14 -3.41
CA ILE A 168 -41.67 -23.96 -4.79
C ILE A 168 -40.96 -24.88 -5.78
N PHE A 169 -39.69 -25.19 -5.51
CA PHE A 169 -38.86 -26.06 -6.36
C PHE A 169 -38.38 -27.29 -5.58
N PRO A 170 -39.28 -28.20 -5.17
CA PRO A 170 -38.94 -29.34 -4.31
C PRO A 170 -38.02 -30.36 -5.00
N ASN A 171 -38.04 -30.42 -6.33
CA ASN A 171 -37.21 -31.33 -7.13
C ASN A 171 -35.84 -30.72 -7.51
N THR A 172 -35.38 -29.69 -6.80
CA THR A 172 -34.10 -29.05 -7.09
C THR A 172 -32.95 -29.99 -6.79
N VAL A 173 -32.07 -30.21 -7.77
CA VAL A 173 -30.82 -30.95 -7.61
C VAL A 173 -29.66 -29.97 -7.76
N PRO A 174 -28.98 -29.58 -6.67
CA PRO A 174 -27.88 -28.62 -6.73
C PRO A 174 -26.73 -29.11 -7.62
N VAL A 175 -26.24 -28.24 -8.51
CA VAL A 175 -25.09 -28.56 -9.38
C VAL A 175 -23.81 -28.68 -8.54
N ALA A 176 -22.92 -29.62 -8.90
CA ALA A 176 -21.64 -29.75 -8.21
C ALA A 176 -20.84 -28.44 -8.26
N ARG A 177 -20.49 -27.90 -7.09
CA ARG A 177 -19.73 -26.65 -6.98
C ARG A 177 -18.27 -26.91 -7.38
N PRO A 178 -17.70 -26.19 -8.37
CA PRO A 178 -16.30 -26.34 -8.73
C PRO A 178 -15.40 -26.02 -7.54
N LEU A 179 -14.50 -26.94 -7.17
CA LEU A 179 -13.53 -26.69 -6.12
C LEU A 179 -12.32 -25.97 -6.70
N ILE A 180 -11.99 -24.81 -6.14
CA ILE A 180 -10.79 -24.09 -6.55
C ILE A 180 -9.60 -24.66 -5.79
N GLU A 181 -8.70 -25.31 -6.54
CA GLU A 181 -7.48 -25.93 -6.03
C GLU A 181 -6.24 -25.18 -6.52
N ASN A 182 -5.11 -25.34 -5.83
CA ASN A 182 -3.82 -24.74 -6.21
C ASN A 182 -3.89 -23.25 -6.57
N ILE A 183 -4.32 -22.45 -5.61
CA ILE A 183 -4.34 -20.99 -5.73
C ILE A 183 -2.88 -20.51 -5.92
N THR A 184 -2.65 -19.53 -6.78
CA THR A 184 -1.36 -18.86 -6.88
C THR A 184 -1.64 -17.38 -6.93
N ILE A 185 -0.93 -16.58 -6.14
CA ILE A 185 -1.13 -15.13 -6.15
C ILE A 185 -0.68 -14.63 -7.53
N PRO A 186 -1.60 -14.08 -8.35
CA PRO A 186 -1.29 -13.78 -9.74
C PRO A 186 -0.49 -12.48 -9.89
N HIS A 187 -0.63 -11.55 -8.94
CA HIS A 187 -0.01 -10.24 -9.00
C HIS A 187 0.02 -9.57 -7.60
N PRO A 188 1.04 -8.75 -7.25
CA PRO A 188 1.08 -8.03 -5.97
C PRO A 188 -0.15 -7.14 -5.71
N GLU A 189 -0.65 -6.46 -6.75
CA GLU A 189 -1.87 -5.64 -6.66
C GLU A 189 -3.13 -6.45 -6.31
N TRP A 190 -3.19 -7.74 -6.68
CA TRP A 190 -4.29 -8.60 -6.24
C TRP A 190 -4.26 -8.75 -4.71
N MET A 191 -3.08 -8.95 -4.13
CA MET A 191 -2.94 -9.03 -2.67
C MET A 191 -3.30 -7.69 -2.02
N ALA A 192 -2.87 -6.57 -2.60
CA ALA A 192 -3.22 -5.24 -2.11
C ALA A 192 -4.75 -5.01 -2.07
N GLY A 193 -5.45 -5.39 -3.14
CA GLY A 193 -6.91 -5.35 -3.19
C GLY A 193 -7.54 -6.25 -2.14
N PHE A 194 -7.12 -7.51 -2.06
CA PHE A 194 -7.69 -8.50 -1.15
C PHE A 194 -7.56 -8.08 0.33
N VAL A 195 -6.38 -7.59 0.72
CA VAL A 195 -6.13 -7.11 2.09
C VAL A 195 -6.95 -5.85 2.40
N THR A 196 -7.15 -4.97 1.42
CA THR A 196 -7.95 -3.75 1.60
C THR A 196 -9.41 -4.07 1.92
N GLY A 197 -9.95 -5.17 1.38
CA GLY A 197 -11.33 -5.60 1.59
C GLY A 197 -11.53 -6.66 2.68
N ALA A 198 -10.49 -7.26 3.24
CA ALA A 198 -10.69 -8.28 4.26
C ALA A 198 -11.19 -7.66 5.58
N PRO A 199 -12.22 -8.22 6.24
CA PRO A 199 -12.72 -7.68 7.51
C PRO A 199 -11.61 -7.69 8.57
N LYS A 200 -11.48 -6.58 9.29
CA LYS A 200 -10.45 -6.35 10.34
C LYS A 200 -10.59 -7.29 11.57
N HIS A 201 -11.63 -8.13 11.60
CA HIS A 201 -11.92 -9.11 12.62
C HIS A 201 -12.08 -10.50 11.98
N ASN A 202 -11.34 -11.51 12.46
CA ASN A 202 -11.42 -12.94 12.07
C ASN A 202 -10.57 -13.45 10.89
N LEU A 203 -9.32 -13.01 10.76
CA LEU A 203 -8.30 -13.95 10.28
C LEU A 203 -7.75 -14.69 11.51
N ARG A 204 -8.12 -15.96 11.72
CA ARG A 204 -7.43 -16.86 12.67
C ARG A 204 -6.78 -17.94 11.83
N LEU A 205 -5.63 -17.67 11.23
CA LEU A 205 -4.84 -18.72 10.56
C LEU A 205 -4.07 -19.48 11.65
N GLY A 206 -4.73 -20.49 12.23
CA GLY A 206 -4.08 -21.47 13.10
C GLY A 206 -3.23 -22.43 12.28
N ILE A 207 -1.90 -22.32 12.36
CA ILE A 207 -0.96 -23.32 11.86
C ILE A 207 -1.03 -24.51 12.82
N SER A 208 -1.68 -25.60 12.40
CA SER A 208 -1.66 -26.86 13.14
C SER A 208 -0.30 -27.52 12.91
N ILE A 209 0.56 -27.50 13.94
CA ILE A 209 1.75 -28.35 13.98
C ILE A 209 1.25 -29.75 14.31
N LEU A 210 1.50 -30.72 13.41
CA LEU A 210 1.32 -32.13 13.70
C LEU A 210 2.28 -32.51 14.83
N GLY A 211 1.74 -32.83 16.00
CA GLY A 211 2.46 -33.35 17.14
C GLY A 211 1.61 -33.39 18.40
N GLY A 212 0.89 -34.49 18.61
CA GLY A 212 0.37 -34.88 19.93
C GLY A 212 -1.12 -34.58 20.21
N SER A 213 -1.90 -35.66 20.18
CA SER A 213 -3.13 -35.94 20.94
C SER A 213 -4.40 -35.09 20.73
N SER A 214 -5.38 -35.77 20.14
CA SER A 214 -6.81 -35.48 20.00
C SER A 214 -7.48 -34.85 21.22
N LYS A 215 -8.31 -33.82 20.99
CA LYS A 215 -9.66 -33.68 21.55
C LYS A 215 -10.51 -32.73 20.69
N ASN A 216 -11.72 -33.19 20.38
CA ASN A 216 -12.68 -32.63 19.43
C ASN A 216 -13.18 -31.22 19.78
N LEU A 217 -13.29 -30.33 18.78
CA LEU A 217 -14.28 -29.26 18.75
C LEU A 217 -14.73 -28.96 17.31
N LYS A 218 -16.02 -29.17 17.06
CA LYS A 218 -16.71 -28.99 15.78
C LYS A 218 -17.16 -27.53 15.58
N THR A 219 -16.69 -26.92 14.47
CA THR A 219 -17.32 -25.94 13.54
C THR A 219 -17.88 -24.59 14.08
N ARG A 220 -17.66 -23.44 13.43
CA ARG A 220 -18.24 -23.05 12.12
C ARG A 220 -17.52 -21.82 11.51
N CYS A 221 -17.63 -21.70 10.18
CA CYS A 221 -17.06 -20.69 9.26
C CYS A 221 -15.63 -20.98 8.75
N GLY A 222 -15.55 -21.55 7.55
CA GLY A 222 -14.31 -21.93 6.88
C GLY A 222 -13.68 -20.76 6.10
N LEU A 223 -12.60 -20.21 6.63
CA LEU A 223 -11.48 -19.75 5.81
C LEU A 223 -10.33 -20.74 6.00
N ASN A 224 -9.77 -21.16 4.88
CA ASN A 224 -9.32 -22.52 4.62
C ASN A 224 -7.84 -22.72 5.01
N LYS A 225 -7.48 -23.88 5.59
CA LYS A 225 -6.07 -24.33 5.78
C LYS A 225 -5.23 -24.21 4.48
N LYS A 226 -5.87 -24.21 3.30
CA LYS A 226 -5.27 -23.90 2.00
C LYS A 226 -4.59 -22.50 1.97
N LEU A 227 -5.12 -21.43 2.59
CA LEU A 227 -4.51 -20.08 2.60
C LEU A 227 -3.15 -20.02 3.31
N GLN A 228 -2.96 -20.81 4.37
CA GLN A 228 -1.65 -20.97 5.02
C GLN A 228 -0.65 -21.66 4.10
N ILE A 229 -1.07 -22.71 3.39
CA ILE A 229 -0.24 -23.45 2.44
C ILE A 229 0.16 -22.54 1.26
N LEU A 230 -0.73 -21.63 0.87
CA LEU A 230 -0.51 -20.69 -0.23
C LEU A 230 0.51 -19.61 0.08
N TYR A 231 0.41 -19.03 1.27
CA TYR A 231 1.42 -18.12 1.77
C TYR A 231 2.77 -18.82 1.96
N LYS A 232 2.76 -20.08 2.45
CA LYS A 232 3.96 -20.91 2.60
C LYS A 232 4.61 -21.23 1.25
N ASN A 233 3.84 -21.63 0.24
CA ASN A 233 4.33 -21.93 -1.11
C ASN A 233 4.85 -20.68 -1.85
N TYR A 234 4.20 -19.53 -1.66
CA TYR A 234 4.71 -18.23 -2.15
C TYR A 234 6.05 -17.84 -1.51
N CYS A 235 6.25 -18.14 -0.22
CA CYS A 235 7.54 -17.96 0.44
C CYS A 235 8.59 -18.99 -0.02
N SER A 236 8.18 -20.21 -0.37
CA SER A 236 9.04 -21.31 -0.81
C SER A 236 9.49 -21.24 -2.28
N SER A 237 8.78 -20.51 -3.15
CA SER A 237 9.14 -20.36 -4.58
C SER A 237 10.17 -19.24 -4.84
N ARG A 238 10.76 -18.65 -3.80
CA ARG A 238 11.94 -17.80 -3.95
C ARG A 238 13.16 -18.68 -4.29
N PRO A 239 13.88 -18.41 -5.40
CA PRO A 239 15.27 -18.81 -5.46
C PRO A 239 16.01 -17.88 -4.50
N TYR A 240 16.19 -18.32 -3.25
CA TYR A 240 17.30 -18.00 -2.34
C TYR A 240 16.94 -18.53 -0.94
N SER A 241 17.61 -19.64 -0.61
CA SER A 241 17.63 -20.31 0.69
C SER A 241 17.84 -19.32 1.84
N THR A 242 16.92 -19.31 2.81
CA THR A 242 17.28 -19.13 4.23
C THR A 242 16.30 -19.92 5.09
N ASN A 243 16.84 -20.84 5.88
CA ASN A 243 16.12 -21.71 6.81
C ASN A 243 15.36 -20.90 7.89
N ILE A 244 14.06 -21.16 8.05
CA ILE A 244 13.20 -20.63 9.12
C ILE A 244 13.20 -21.63 10.28
N PRO A 245 13.60 -21.28 11.52
CA PRO A 245 13.40 -22.16 12.68
C PRO A 245 11.93 -22.12 13.16
N ALA A 246 11.42 -23.28 13.59
CA ALA A 246 10.05 -23.47 14.05
C ALA A 246 9.68 -22.63 15.29
N ILE A 247 8.47 -22.08 15.29
CA ILE A 247 7.89 -21.24 16.37
C ILE A 247 7.27 -22.13 17.45
N LYS A 248 7.63 -21.91 18.73
CA LYS A 248 6.87 -22.38 19.91
C LYS A 248 5.93 -21.27 20.40
N VAL A 249 4.68 -21.61 20.68
CA VAL A 249 3.67 -20.72 21.25
C VAL A 249 3.56 -21.02 22.75
N ASN A 250 3.73 -20.03 23.63
CA ASN A 250 3.35 -20.12 25.05
C ASN A 250 2.08 -19.29 25.26
N GLU A 251 1.04 -19.92 25.80
CA GLU A 251 -0.21 -19.25 26.22
C GLU A 251 -0.03 -18.66 27.62
N HIS A 252 -0.35 -17.38 27.80
CA HIS A 252 -0.56 -16.80 29.13
C HIS A 252 -1.89 -16.05 29.18
N THR A 253 -2.76 -16.48 30.08
CA THR A 253 -4.01 -15.86 30.50
C THR A 253 -3.71 -14.81 31.57
N VAL A 254 -4.15 -13.56 31.36
CA VAL A 254 -4.19 -12.53 32.42
C VAL A 254 -5.65 -12.10 32.58
N HIS A 255 -6.16 -12.25 33.81
CA HIS A 255 -7.43 -11.67 34.25
C HIS A 255 -7.18 -10.28 34.83
N SER A 256 -7.90 -9.26 34.36
CA SER A 256 -8.21 -8.09 35.18
C SER A 256 -9.53 -7.46 34.72
N SER A 257 -10.39 -7.23 35.69
CA SER A 257 -11.69 -6.57 35.64
C SER A 257 -11.58 -5.11 35.18
N TYR A 258 -11.82 -4.85 33.91
CA TYR A 258 -12.46 -3.66 33.32
C TYR A 258 -12.53 -3.94 31.83
N GLY A 259 -13.71 -3.81 31.22
CA GLY A 259 -14.00 -4.30 29.86
C GLY A 259 -13.00 -3.77 28.83
N VAL A 260 -12.14 -4.66 28.33
CA VAL A 260 -11.29 -4.42 27.16
C VAL A 260 -11.60 -5.51 26.16
N GLU A 261 -12.19 -5.12 25.04
CA GLU A 261 -12.36 -5.95 23.86
C GLU A 261 -11.00 -6.54 23.45
N LYS A 262 -10.91 -7.87 23.45
CA LYS A 262 -9.73 -8.63 23.02
C LYS A 262 -9.66 -8.61 21.49
N TYR A 263 -8.89 -7.68 20.93
CA TYR A 263 -8.50 -7.71 19.52
C TYR A 263 -7.31 -8.65 19.35
N LEU A 264 -7.53 -9.84 18.77
CA LEU A 264 -6.46 -10.60 18.12
C LEU A 264 -6.53 -10.26 16.63
N SER A 265 -5.78 -9.26 16.20
CA SER A 265 -5.51 -9.07 14.77
C SER A 265 -4.48 -10.12 14.34
N LEU A 266 -4.80 -10.87 13.29
CA LEU A 266 -3.82 -11.70 12.60
C LEU A 266 -3.33 -10.89 11.41
N GLU A 267 -2.34 -10.04 11.70
CA GLU A 267 -1.57 -9.38 10.66
C GLU A 267 -0.58 -10.41 10.09
N VAL A 268 -0.43 -10.44 8.77
CA VAL A 268 0.71 -11.10 8.15
C VAL A 268 1.95 -10.34 8.62
N TRP A 269 2.55 -10.83 9.69
CA TRP A 269 3.72 -10.21 10.31
C TRP A 269 4.84 -10.15 9.27
N GLY A 270 5.25 -8.93 8.91
CA GLY A 270 6.26 -8.68 7.88
C GLY A 270 5.78 -7.92 6.63
N ILE A 271 4.52 -7.49 6.54
CA ILE A 271 4.06 -6.52 5.53
C ILE A 271 3.65 -5.21 6.24
N ASN A 272 4.31 -4.10 5.89
CA ASN A 272 4.11 -2.79 6.52
C ASN A 272 2.76 -2.14 6.12
N LEU A 273 1.64 -2.72 6.52
CA LEU A 273 0.33 -2.34 5.97
C LEU A 273 -0.30 -1.11 6.64
N ARG A 274 0.25 -0.65 7.77
CA ARG A 274 -0.25 0.53 8.49
C ARG A 274 0.83 1.20 9.32
N SER A 275 0.60 2.49 9.62
CA SER A 275 1.30 3.19 10.69
C SER A 275 1.07 2.45 12.01
N THR A 276 2.15 2.28 12.78
CA THR A 276 2.10 1.68 14.11
C THR A 276 2.44 2.72 15.19
N VAL A 277 2.33 4.00 14.86
CA VAL A 277 2.59 5.08 15.82
C VAL A 277 1.65 4.94 17.01
N GLY A 278 2.21 4.96 18.23
CA GLY A 278 1.48 4.69 19.46
C GLY A 278 1.48 3.22 19.90
N ASP A 279 1.76 2.27 19.00
CA ASP A 279 1.77 0.85 19.32
C ASP A 279 3.05 0.45 20.09
N LYS A 280 2.88 -0.44 21.07
CA LYS A 280 3.98 -1.06 21.83
C LYS A 280 4.30 -2.43 21.26
N PHE A 281 5.59 -2.68 21.03
CA PHE A 281 6.08 -3.97 20.56
C PHE A 281 7.09 -4.54 21.56
N SER A 282 7.02 -5.84 21.79
CA SER A 282 8.03 -6.63 22.49
C SER A 282 9.31 -6.74 21.65
N ARG A 283 10.41 -7.16 22.30
CA ARG A 283 11.69 -7.38 21.61
C ARG A 283 11.61 -8.46 20.54
N ASN A 284 10.83 -9.51 20.79
CA ASN A 284 10.65 -10.62 19.85
C ASN A 284 9.88 -10.16 18.61
N GLU A 285 8.84 -9.35 18.81
CA GLU A 285 8.13 -8.70 17.70
C GLU A 285 9.08 -7.82 16.89
N LEU A 286 9.80 -6.88 17.52
CA LEU A 286 10.75 -6.02 16.79
C LEU A 286 11.82 -6.80 16.01
N ALA A 287 12.20 -7.99 16.48
CA ALA A 287 13.15 -8.86 15.79
C ALA A 287 12.58 -9.55 14.54
N MET A 288 11.26 -9.72 14.47
CA MET A 288 10.56 -10.27 13.32
C MET A 288 10.28 -9.20 12.24
N ILE A 289 10.43 -7.91 12.55
CA ILE A 289 10.16 -6.82 11.60
C ILE A 289 11.24 -6.83 10.53
N LYS A 290 10.83 -6.89 9.27
CA LYS A 290 11.71 -6.80 8.11
C LYS A 290 11.44 -5.53 7.31
N LEU A 291 12.40 -5.17 6.46
CA LEU A 291 12.27 -4.07 5.50
C LEU A 291 11.89 -4.66 4.13
N PRO A 292 10.66 -4.45 3.63
CA PRO A 292 10.34 -4.73 2.24
C PRO A 292 11.22 -3.88 1.31
N SER A 293 11.30 -4.27 0.04
CA SER A 293 12.24 -3.69 -0.93
C SER A 293 12.06 -2.19 -1.13
N TYR A 294 10.82 -1.70 -1.11
CA TYR A 294 10.51 -0.29 -1.27
C TYR A 294 11.00 0.53 -0.07
N GLU A 295 10.59 0.20 1.15
CA GLU A 295 10.98 0.93 2.35
C GLU A 295 12.46 0.78 2.64
N ARG A 296 13.06 -0.38 2.34
CA ARG A 296 14.51 -0.56 2.36
C ARG A 296 15.18 0.46 1.44
N SER A 297 14.68 0.65 0.22
CA SER A 297 15.21 1.63 -0.74
C SER A 297 15.02 3.07 -0.28
N VAL A 298 13.85 3.40 0.30
CA VAL A 298 13.59 4.72 0.91
C VAL A 298 14.63 5.00 1.98
N ILE A 299 14.79 4.08 2.94
CA ILE A 299 15.74 4.23 4.06
C ILE A 299 17.18 4.33 3.58
N ILE A 300 17.59 3.54 2.57
CA ILE A 300 18.92 3.65 1.97
C ILE A 300 19.13 5.04 1.36
N GLY A 301 18.16 5.56 0.60
CA GLY A 301 18.27 6.90 0.03
C GLY A 301 18.33 8.01 1.10
N LEU A 302 17.66 7.82 2.23
CA LEU A 302 17.78 8.71 3.39
C LEU A 302 19.17 8.60 4.04
N ILE A 303 19.70 7.39 4.25
CA ILE A 303 21.05 7.19 4.81
C ILE A 303 22.10 7.86 3.92
N LEU A 304 21.95 7.78 2.60
CA LEU A 304 22.85 8.43 1.64
C LEU A 304 22.62 9.93 1.49
N SER A 305 21.66 10.50 2.23
CA SER A 305 21.41 11.95 2.28
C SER A 305 21.25 12.47 3.72
N ASP A 306 20.09 13.07 4.03
CA ASP A 306 19.78 13.79 5.28
C ASP A 306 19.54 12.87 6.50
N GLY A 307 19.47 11.56 6.30
CA GLY A 307 19.19 10.56 7.33
C GLY A 307 20.45 10.00 8.00
N TRP A 308 20.28 9.46 9.20
CA TRP A 308 21.35 8.77 9.93
C TRP A 308 20.82 7.57 10.72
N LEU A 309 21.66 6.55 10.87
CA LEU A 309 21.43 5.45 11.80
C LEU A 309 22.26 5.69 13.07
N ARG A 310 21.71 5.34 14.23
CA ARG A 310 22.43 5.40 15.51
C ARG A 310 21.98 4.36 16.51
N PHE A 311 22.85 4.04 17.45
CA PHE A 311 22.50 3.33 18.68
C PHE A 311 22.15 4.36 19.76
N VAL A 312 20.96 4.25 20.37
CA VAL A 312 20.39 5.29 21.25
C VAL A 312 21.07 5.37 22.63
N GLY A 313 21.94 4.42 22.96
CA GLY A 313 22.77 4.44 24.17
C GLY A 313 23.75 3.27 24.18
N ALA A 314 24.71 3.28 25.12
CA ALA A 314 25.80 2.31 25.19
C ALA A 314 25.35 0.84 25.28
N ARG A 315 24.16 0.58 25.84
CA ARG A 315 23.56 -0.76 25.96
C ARG A 315 22.62 -1.13 24.80
N SER A 316 22.44 -0.25 23.82
CA SER A 316 21.50 -0.49 22.71
C SER A 316 22.06 -1.56 21.79
N LYS A 317 21.32 -2.67 21.64
CA LYS A 317 21.70 -3.75 20.72
C LYS A 317 21.32 -3.49 19.27
N ASN A 318 20.42 -2.53 19.04
CA ASN A 318 19.87 -2.26 17.72
C ASN A 318 19.97 -0.78 17.34
N ALA A 319 20.08 -0.54 16.04
CA ALA A 319 20.10 0.80 15.48
C ALA A 319 18.68 1.35 15.29
N GLN A 320 18.59 2.68 15.29
CA GLN A 320 17.40 3.49 15.00
C GLN A 320 17.74 4.46 13.86
N LEU A 321 16.79 4.67 12.96
CA LEU A 321 16.87 5.71 11.94
C LEU A 321 16.37 7.03 12.53
N GLY A 322 17.17 8.08 12.35
CA GLY A 322 16.77 9.46 12.52
C GLY A 322 16.72 10.15 11.16
N PHE A 323 15.78 11.07 11.01
CA PHE A 323 15.65 11.90 9.82
C PHE A 323 15.15 13.29 10.22
N LEU A 324 15.80 14.32 9.69
CA LEU A 324 15.51 15.72 9.96
C LEU A 324 15.42 16.47 8.65
N GLN A 325 14.45 17.38 8.54
CA GLN A 325 14.31 18.22 7.35
C GLN A 325 13.80 19.61 7.73
N SER A 326 14.21 20.62 6.95
CA SER A 326 13.74 21.99 7.14
C SER A 326 12.23 22.13 6.93
N GLY A 327 11.60 23.10 7.59
CA GLY A 327 10.17 23.39 7.43
C GLY A 327 9.77 23.71 5.99
N ALA A 328 10.67 24.34 5.22
CA ALA A 328 10.47 24.62 3.79
C ALA A 328 10.24 23.35 2.95
N ASN A 329 10.89 22.24 3.33
CA ASN A 329 10.76 20.93 2.70
C ASN A 329 9.79 20.02 3.48
N GLY A 330 8.86 20.58 4.26
CA GLY A 330 7.93 19.81 5.11
C GLY A 330 7.07 18.79 4.35
N LYS A 331 6.69 19.07 3.10
CA LYS A 331 5.96 18.11 2.25
C LYS A 331 6.77 16.83 1.96
N TYR A 332 8.08 16.97 1.73
CA TYR A 332 9.00 15.84 1.59
C TYR A 332 9.15 15.06 2.90
N PHE A 333 9.25 15.79 4.00
CA PHE A 333 9.31 15.18 5.31
C PHE A 333 8.10 14.29 5.62
N TRP A 334 6.89 14.80 5.38
CA TRP A 334 5.66 14.04 5.61
C TRP A 334 5.52 12.85 4.66
N PHE A 335 5.93 13.00 3.39
CA PHE A 335 6.00 11.87 2.45
C PHE A 335 6.89 10.74 2.98
N VAL A 336 8.08 11.08 3.48
CA VAL A 336 8.98 10.10 4.13
C VAL A 336 8.30 9.49 5.35
N PHE A 337 7.78 10.30 6.26
CA PHE A 337 7.12 9.81 7.48
C PHE A 337 6.02 8.79 7.16
N TRP A 338 5.12 9.09 6.23
CA TRP A 338 4.05 8.14 5.89
C TRP A 338 4.59 6.85 5.29
N SER A 339 5.63 6.94 4.46
CA SER A 339 6.29 5.79 3.83
C SER A 339 6.98 4.85 4.84
N ILE A 340 7.40 5.36 6.00
CA ILE A 340 8.09 4.57 7.04
C ILE A 340 7.36 4.55 8.39
N SER A 341 6.12 5.03 8.44
CA SER A 341 5.35 5.22 9.68
C SER A 341 5.13 3.92 10.45
N HIS A 342 5.11 2.78 9.76
CA HIS A 342 5.09 1.44 10.36
C HIS A 342 6.27 1.19 11.31
N TYR A 343 7.39 1.89 11.12
CA TYR A 343 8.59 1.73 11.91
C TYR A 343 8.70 2.76 13.04
N CYS A 344 7.79 3.72 13.13
CA CYS A 344 7.85 4.82 14.09
C CYS A 344 6.98 4.54 15.31
N SER A 345 7.51 4.79 16.52
CA SER A 345 6.72 4.70 17.76
C SER A 345 5.95 5.97 18.08
N ALA A 346 6.37 7.11 17.54
CA ALA A 346 5.80 8.41 17.82
C ALA A 346 5.61 9.22 16.53
N ASN A 347 4.71 10.19 16.59
CA ASN A 347 4.57 11.20 15.54
C ASN A 347 5.84 12.07 15.45
N PRO A 348 6.09 12.70 14.29
CA PRO A 348 7.17 13.65 14.13
C PRO A 348 7.12 14.79 15.14
N LYS A 349 8.31 15.30 15.49
CA LYS A 349 8.47 16.41 16.42
C LYS A 349 8.86 17.67 15.67
N LEU A 350 8.26 18.78 16.06
CA LEU A 350 8.67 20.10 15.62
C LEU A 350 9.90 20.53 16.44
N ARG A 351 10.93 21.00 15.74
CA ARG A 351 12.16 21.49 16.34
C ARG A 351 12.41 22.91 15.88
N VAL A 352 12.40 23.84 16.82
CA VAL A 352 12.76 25.24 16.61
C VAL A 352 14.18 25.45 17.16
N ARG A 353 15.10 25.93 16.32
CA ARG A 353 16.43 26.38 16.76
C ARG A 353 16.60 27.86 16.42
N SER A 354 16.92 28.67 17.41
CA SER A 354 17.36 30.04 17.18
C SER A 354 18.88 30.08 17.02
N ARG A 355 19.37 30.67 15.91
CA ARG A 355 20.79 31.02 15.73
C ARG A 355 20.87 32.45 15.21
N PHE A 356 21.70 33.28 15.84
CA PHE A 356 21.94 34.67 15.43
C PHE A 356 20.63 35.46 15.16
N GLY A 357 19.63 35.30 16.03
CA GLY A 357 18.34 35.99 15.92
C GLY A 357 17.38 35.47 14.84
N LYS A 358 17.75 34.42 14.09
CA LYS A 358 16.87 33.75 13.13
C LYS A 358 16.38 32.41 13.67
N GLU A 359 15.06 32.25 13.74
CA GLU A 359 14.42 30.98 14.08
C GLU A 359 14.35 30.07 12.86
N ASN A 360 14.97 28.89 12.98
CA ASN A 360 14.87 27.84 11.99
C ASN A 360 13.94 26.73 12.49
N ILE A 361 12.86 26.52 11.75
CA ILE A 361 11.88 25.48 12.02
C ILE A 361 12.26 24.24 11.21
N SER A 362 12.31 23.08 11.87
CA SER A 362 12.60 21.79 11.28
C SER A 362 11.68 20.71 11.84
N TRP A 363 11.45 19.67 11.05
CA TRP A 363 10.75 18.47 11.47
C TRP A 363 11.74 17.34 11.67
N GLU A 364 11.53 16.55 12.72
CA GLU A 364 12.40 15.43 13.08
C GLU A 364 11.55 14.19 13.39
N LEU A 365 11.97 13.04 12.88
CA LEU A 365 11.39 11.74 13.23
C LEU A 365 12.46 10.74 13.63
N TYR A 366 12.01 9.73 14.37
CA TYR A 366 12.82 8.58 14.76
C TYR A 366 11.99 7.30 14.62
N THR A 367 12.60 6.25 14.06
CA THR A 367 12.01 4.90 14.07
C THR A 367 12.16 4.24 15.45
N ARG A 368 11.65 3.04 15.63
CA ARG A 368 12.06 2.15 16.73
C ARG A 368 13.50 1.65 16.50
N VAL A 369 14.13 1.17 17.58
CA VAL A 369 15.38 0.41 17.47
C VAL A 369 15.05 -1.01 16.98
N MET A 370 15.62 -1.46 15.87
CA MET A 370 15.25 -2.74 15.24
C MET A 370 16.45 -3.44 14.59
N PRO A 371 16.51 -4.79 14.61
CA PRO A 371 17.61 -5.53 13.98
C PRO A 371 17.78 -5.27 12.48
N CYS A 372 16.68 -5.08 11.74
CA CYS A 372 16.74 -4.80 10.31
C CYS A 372 17.43 -3.45 9.99
N LEU A 373 17.39 -2.49 10.91
CA LEU A 373 18.13 -1.23 10.80
C LEU A 373 19.60 -1.42 11.22
N THR A 374 19.89 -2.34 12.13
CA THR A 374 21.26 -2.75 12.48
C THR A 374 21.96 -3.38 11.28
N GLU A 375 21.26 -4.22 10.49
CA GLU A 375 21.79 -4.78 9.24
C GLU A 375 22.19 -3.68 8.25
N LEU A 376 21.38 -2.61 8.11
CA LEU A 376 21.75 -1.46 7.29
C LEU A 376 22.90 -0.66 7.90
N HIS A 377 22.93 -0.49 9.23
CA HIS A 377 24.03 0.19 9.91
C HIS A 377 25.36 -0.52 9.64
N SER A 378 25.40 -1.86 9.70
CA SER A 378 26.63 -2.61 9.42
C SER A 378 27.14 -2.48 7.98
N LEU A 379 26.30 -2.05 7.04
CA LEU A 379 26.70 -1.79 5.65
C LEU A 379 27.23 -0.37 5.47
N PHE A 380 26.56 0.61 6.07
CA PHE A 380 26.80 2.04 5.80
C PHE A 380 27.64 2.74 6.87
N TYR A 381 28.13 2.04 7.89
CA TYR A 381 28.95 2.62 8.95
C TYR A 381 30.15 1.75 9.27
N SER A 382 31.32 2.37 9.41
CA SER A 382 32.55 1.72 9.87
C SER A 382 32.46 1.33 11.35
N LYS A 383 33.46 0.59 11.85
CA LYS A 383 33.53 0.21 13.28
C LYS A 383 33.68 1.43 14.19
N GLU A 384 34.24 2.51 13.65
CA GLU A 384 34.43 3.81 14.30
C GLU A 384 33.16 4.67 14.26
N GLY A 385 32.09 4.21 13.61
CA GLY A 385 30.81 4.91 13.53
C GLY A 385 30.77 6.02 12.46
N VAL A 386 31.72 6.01 11.52
CA VAL A 386 31.73 6.94 10.37
C VAL A 386 30.91 6.36 9.23
N LYS A 387 30.09 7.19 8.58
CA LYS A 387 29.27 6.75 7.44
C LYS A 387 30.18 6.43 6.24
N VAL A 388 29.98 5.27 5.62
CA VAL A 388 30.77 4.78 4.48
C VAL A 388 29.89 4.27 3.35
N ILE A 389 30.45 4.17 2.14
CA ILE A 389 29.77 3.58 0.98
C ILE A 389 30.16 2.09 0.84
N PRO A 390 29.19 1.14 0.97
CA PRO A 390 29.48 -0.29 0.89
C PRO A 390 29.86 -0.73 -0.52
N GLU A 391 30.56 -1.86 -0.63
CA GLU A 391 30.96 -2.42 -1.93
C GLU A 391 29.76 -2.80 -2.81
N ASN A 392 28.67 -3.26 -2.19
CA ASN A 392 27.47 -3.68 -2.91
C ASN A 392 26.51 -2.52 -3.24
N ILE A 393 27.01 -1.27 -3.26
CA ILE A 393 26.20 -0.08 -3.57
C ILE A 393 25.48 -0.17 -4.93
N TYR A 394 26.02 -0.92 -5.89
CA TYR A 394 25.38 -1.15 -7.19
C TYR A 394 23.97 -1.75 -7.06
N GLU A 395 23.77 -2.67 -6.11
CA GLU A 395 22.49 -3.34 -5.84
C GLU A 395 21.55 -2.45 -5.02
N LEU A 396 22.13 -1.67 -4.10
CA LEU A 396 21.41 -0.86 -3.11
C LEU A 396 20.89 0.46 -3.69
N LEU A 397 21.58 1.05 -4.66
CA LEU A 397 21.19 2.31 -5.29
C LEU A 397 20.09 2.07 -6.34
N THR A 398 18.89 1.72 -5.89
CA THR A 398 17.68 1.56 -6.70
C THR A 398 17.12 2.92 -7.18
N PRO A 399 16.18 2.97 -8.14
CA PRO A 399 15.54 4.22 -8.55
C PRO A 399 14.87 4.99 -7.40
N VAL A 400 14.29 4.27 -6.44
CA VAL A 400 13.70 4.84 -5.22
C VAL A 400 14.78 5.46 -4.33
N ALA A 401 15.88 4.75 -4.09
CA ALA A 401 17.00 5.28 -3.31
C ALA A 401 17.60 6.53 -3.96
N LEU A 402 17.81 6.50 -5.30
CA LEU A 402 18.30 7.63 -6.06
C LEU A 402 17.36 8.84 -5.98
N ALA A 403 16.04 8.63 -6.03
CA ALA A 403 15.07 9.69 -5.87
C ALA A 403 15.19 10.38 -4.50
N HIS A 404 15.35 9.59 -3.43
CA HIS A 404 15.53 10.13 -2.08
C HIS A 404 16.86 10.86 -1.88
N ILE A 405 17.96 10.40 -2.50
CA ILE A 405 19.23 11.14 -2.52
C ILE A 405 19.05 12.50 -3.19
N ILE A 406 18.36 12.55 -4.34
CA ILE A 406 18.14 13.80 -5.06
C ILE A 406 17.19 14.73 -4.29
N MET A 407 16.14 14.19 -3.67
CA MET A 407 15.24 14.98 -2.84
C MET A 407 15.96 15.57 -1.62
N GLY A 408 16.83 14.82 -0.95
CA GLY A 408 17.68 15.35 0.13
C GLY A 408 18.76 16.31 -0.38
N ASP A 409 19.76 15.77 -1.06
CA ASP A 409 21.04 16.42 -1.37
C ASP A 409 21.21 16.86 -2.83
N GLY A 410 20.17 16.74 -3.65
CA GLY A 410 20.19 17.26 -5.01
C GLY A 410 20.11 18.79 -5.06
N GLN A 411 20.97 19.42 -5.87
CA GLN A 411 20.96 20.85 -6.15
C GLN A 411 20.86 21.06 -7.67
N GLY A 412 19.69 21.54 -8.12
CA GLY A 412 19.49 21.89 -9.53
C GLY A 412 20.47 22.97 -9.99
N SER A 413 21.11 22.74 -11.14
CA SER A 413 22.02 23.67 -11.80
C SER A 413 21.43 24.15 -13.13
N ARG A 414 21.99 25.23 -13.71
CA ARG A 414 21.53 25.80 -15.00
C ARG A 414 21.47 24.75 -16.12
N HIS A 415 22.46 23.85 -16.15
CA HIS A 415 22.66 22.85 -17.20
C HIS A 415 22.73 21.42 -16.64
N GLY A 416 22.14 21.11 -15.48
CA GLY A 416 22.25 19.77 -14.91
C GLY A 416 21.84 19.67 -13.45
N LEU A 417 22.36 18.67 -12.76
CA LEU A 417 22.09 18.41 -11.35
C LEU A 417 23.39 18.13 -10.60
N LEU A 418 23.60 18.81 -9.47
CA LEU A 418 24.66 18.48 -8.53
C LEU A 418 24.09 17.60 -7.41
N LEU A 419 24.83 16.57 -7.02
CA LEU A 419 24.59 15.81 -5.79
C LEU A 419 25.65 16.22 -4.78
N CYS A 420 25.21 16.77 -3.64
CA CYS A 420 26.09 17.18 -2.56
C CYS A 420 26.57 15.95 -1.77
N THR A 421 27.70 15.37 -2.18
CA THR A 421 28.33 14.21 -1.53
C THR A 421 29.48 14.62 -0.61
N ASP A 422 29.42 15.84 -0.06
CA ASP A 422 30.50 16.50 0.66
C ASP A 422 30.98 15.75 1.92
N SER A 423 30.17 14.80 2.43
CA SER A 423 30.47 13.99 3.61
C SER A 423 31.25 12.70 3.29
N PHE A 424 31.48 12.39 2.01
CA PHE A 424 32.12 11.15 1.57
C PHE A 424 33.50 11.41 0.97
N THR A 425 34.38 10.41 1.05
CA THR A 425 35.71 10.45 0.43
C THR A 425 35.63 10.35 -1.08
N ILE A 426 36.67 10.79 -1.79
CA ILE A 426 36.72 10.70 -3.26
C ILE A 426 36.49 9.27 -3.78
N PRO A 427 37.13 8.20 -3.24
CA PRO A 427 36.86 6.83 -3.68
C PRO A 427 35.39 6.41 -3.51
N GLU A 428 34.76 6.81 -2.42
CA GLU A 428 33.34 6.52 -2.16
C GLU A 428 32.40 7.25 -3.12
N VAL A 429 32.69 8.53 -3.41
CA VAL A 429 31.95 9.30 -4.41
C VAL A 429 32.11 8.69 -5.81
N ILE A 430 33.30 8.19 -6.15
CA ILE A 430 33.54 7.47 -7.40
C ILE A 430 32.70 6.19 -7.47
N LYS A 431 32.55 5.43 -6.38
CA LYS A 431 31.66 4.25 -6.36
C LYS A 431 30.22 4.62 -6.71
N ILE A 432 29.67 5.66 -6.07
CA ILE A 432 28.30 6.13 -6.39
C ILE A 432 28.23 6.58 -7.86
N MET A 433 29.20 7.36 -8.32
CA MET A 433 29.26 7.87 -9.68
C MET A 433 29.31 6.74 -10.71
N ASN A 434 30.08 5.67 -10.46
CA ASN A 434 30.15 4.50 -11.32
C ASN A 434 28.80 3.79 -11.44
N VAL A 435 28.03 3.68 -10.35
CA VAL A 435 26.67 3.13 -10.44
C VAL A 435 25.78 4.02 -11.31
N LEU A 436 25.86 5.35 -11.19
CA LEU A 436 25.08 6.27 -12.04
C LEU A 436 25.43 6.13 -13.52
N ILE A 437 26.70 5.94 -13.85
CA ILE A 437 27.17 5.75 -15.22
C ILE A 437 26.76 4.37 -15.75
N ILE A 438 27.03 3.29 -15.03
CA ILE A 438 26.86 1.92 -15.52
C ILE A 438 25.38 1.52 -15.51
N ARG A 439 24.71 1.68 -14.36
CA ARG A 439 23.32 1.20 -14.17
C ARG A 439 22.31 2.09 -14.85
N TYR A 440 22.50 3.41 -14.73
CA TYR A 440 21.52 4.39 -15.18
C TYR A 440 21.93 5.08 -16.48
N GLN A 441 23.13 4.80 -17.00
CA GLN A 441 23.64 5.38 -18.25
C GLN A 441 23.55 6.91 -18.22
N LEU A 442 23.93 7.50 -17.07
CA LEU A 442 23.97 8.93 -16.86
C LEU A 442 25.40 9.43 -17.00
N ASN A 443 25.60 10.48 -17.79
CA ASN A 443 26.88 11.13 -17.92
C ASN A 443 27.13 12.01 -16.70
N CYS A 444 28.07 11.57 -15.87
CA CYS A 444 28.43 12.19 -14.60
C CYS A 444 29.89 12.67 -14.65
N THR A 445 30.19 13.76 -13.95
CA THR A 445 31.56 14.23 -13.70
C THR A 445 31.75 14.56 -12.25
N LEU A 446 32.96 14.34 -11.74
CA LEU A 446 33.35 14.80 -10.41
C LEU A 446 33.57 16.32 -10.43
N ARG A 447 33.02 17.01 -9.43
CA ARG A 447 33.22 18.44 -9.16
C ARG A 447 33.61 18.62 -7.71
N PHE A 448 34.19 19.77 -7.38
CA PHE A 448 34.62 20.09 -6.02
C PHE A 448 34.00 21.42 -5.61
N HIS A 449 33.34 21.43 -4.45
CA HIS A 449 32.90 22.69 -3.84
C HIS A 449 34.06 23.38 -3.12
N THR A 450 34.84 22.58 -2.40
CA THR A 450 36.14 22.90 -1.82
C THR A 450 37.10 21.74 -2.14
N PRO A 451 38.42 21.88 -1.97
CA PRO A 451 39.37 20.80 -2.27
C PRO A 451 39.07 19.47 -1.56
N THR A 452 38.36 19.51 -0.43
CA THR A 452 38.01 18.34 0.39
C THR A 452 36.56 17.87 0.22
N GLN A 453 35.74 18.57 -0.57
CA GLN A 453 34.30 18.28 -0.72
C GLN A 453 33.94 17.90 -2.16
N PRO A 454 34.03 16.60 -2.51
CA PRO A 454 33.65 16.09 -3.81
C PRO A 454 32.12 16.04 -3.99
N ARG A 455 31.67 16.44 -5.18
CA ARG A 455 30.26 16.42 -5.63
C ARG A 455 30.14 15.72 -6.98
N ILE A 456 29.02 15.04 -7.18
CA ILE A 456 28.71 14.42 -8.48
C ILE A 456 27.88 15.41 -9.30
N TYR A 457 28.33 15.75 -10.50
CA TYR A 457 27.57 16.55 -11.44
C TYR A 457 27.02 15.68 -12.57
N ILE A 458 25.69 15.60 -12.66
CA ILE A 458 24.97 14.95 -13.76
C ILE A 458 24.74 15.99 -14.86
N ARG A 459 25.26 15.71 -16.06
CA ARG A 459 25.25 16.64 -17.20
C ARG A 459 23.85 16.83 -17.79
N GLU A 460 23.65 17.95 -18.48
CA GLU A 460 22.38 18.35 -19.10
C GLU A 460 21.76 17.24 -19.96
N GLY A 461 22.58 16.62 -20.83
CA GLY A 461 22.12 15.58 -21.76
C GLY A 461 21.55 14.34 -21.05
N SER A 462 21.89 14.11 -19.79
CA SER A 462 21.37 12.99 -18.99
C SER A 462 20.12 13.35 -18.19
N MET A 463 19.76 14.63 -18.10
CA MET A 463 18.59 15.07 -17.32
C MET A 463 17.25 14.53 -17.86
N PRO A 464 16.98 14.44 -19.18
CA PRO A 464 15.74 13.83 -19.67
C PRO A 464 15.59 12.37 -19.22
N LYS A 465 16.66 11.58 -19.33
CA LYS A 465 16.69 10.19 -18.88
C LYS A 465 16.50 10.07 -17.37
N LEU A 466 17.19 10.91 -16.61
CA LEU A 466 17.06 10.98 -15.17
C LEU A 466 15.60 11.27 -14.76
N ARG A 467 14.92 12.20 -15.43
CA ARG A 467 13.51 12.52 -15.14
C ARG A 467 12.61 11.32 -15.34
N ILE A 468 12.77 10.56 -16.43
CA ILE A 468 11.96 9.35 -16.69
C ILE A 468 12.17 8.31 -15.59
N ILE A 469 13.42 8.09 -15.17
CA ILE A 469 13.75 7.12 -14.11
C ILE A 469 13.10 7.51 -12.77
N LEU A 470 13.03 8.81 -12.48
CA LEU A 470 12.60 9.33 -11.17
C LEU A 470 11.13 9.76 -11.11
N GLU A 471 10.46 9.91 -12.25
CA GLU A 471 9.08 10.39 -12.35
C GLU A 471 8.12 9.71 -11.35
N PRO A 472 8.12 8.37 -11.19
CA PRO A 472 7.20 7.72 -10.26
C PRO A 472 7.58 7.87 -8.77
N TYR A 473 8.78 8.35 -8.46
CA TYR A 473 9.34 8.33 -7.09
C TYR A 473 9.61 9.73 -6.52
N ILE A 474 9.66 10.76 -7.36
CA ILE A 474 9.87 12.15 -6.93
C ILE A 474 8.54 12.85 -6.65
N ILE A 475 8.42 13.44 -5.46
CA ILE A 475 7.18 14.13 -5.10
C ILE A 475 7.08 15.50 -5.80
N PRO A 476 5.85 15.99 -6.07
CA PRO A 476 5.64 17.28 -6.74
C PRO A 476 6.40 18.45 -6.11
N SER A 477 6.47 18.51 -4.77
CA SER A 477 7.16 19.61 -4.08
C SER A 477 8.68 19.60 -4.25
N MET A 478 9.28 18.52 -4.75
CA MET A 478 10.73 18.40 -4.98
C MET A 478 11.11 18.34 -6.46
N LYS A 479 10.13 18.39 -7.38
CA LYS A 479 10.36 18.36 -8.84
C LYS A 479 11.23 19.52 -9.33
N TYR A 480 11.19 20.66 -8.65
CA TYR A 480 12.04 21.82 -8.96
C TYR A 480 13.55 21.51 -8.96
N LYS A 481 13.99 20.43 -8.30
CA LYS A 481 15.38 20.00 -8.30
C LYS A 481 15.82 19.38 -9.62
N ILE A 482 14.90 18.81 -10.40
CA ILE A 482 15.19 18.12 -11.66
C ILE A 482 14.61 18.84 -12.89
N GLU A 483 13.60 19.70 -12.72
CA GLU A 483 12.98 20.46 -13.81
C GLU A 483 13.78 21.73 -14.15
N LYS A 484 13.80 22.11 -15.44
CA LYS A 484 14.34 23.40 -15.85
C LYS A 484 13.45 24.50 -15.27
N LYS A 485 14.03 25.48 -14.59
CA LYS A 485 13.31 26.72 -14.27
C LYS A 485 12.87 27.34 -15.61
N ASN A 486 11.57 27.37 -15.87
CA ASN A 486 11.04 28.03 -17.06
C ASN A 486 11.45 29.51 -17.03
N ILE A 487 12.32 29.90 -17.97
CA ILE A 487 12.86 31.25 -18.13
C ILE A 487 11.74 32.27 -18.43
N PHE A 488 10.56 31.80 -18.86
CA PHE A 488 9.39 32.64 -19.12
C PHE A 488 8.94 33.50 -17.92
N TYR A 489 9.08 33.04 -16.67
CA TYR A 489 8.65 33.82 -15.50
C TYR A 489 9.68 34.85 -15.02
N LEU A 490 10.95 34.75 -15.46
CA LEU A 490 11.97 35.75 -15.14
C LEU A 490 11.85 36.97 -16.06
N ASN A 491 11.55 36.76 -17.34
CA ASN A 491 11.34 37.86 -18.29
C ASN A 491 10.13 38.74 -17.92
N LEU A 492 9.08 38.19 -17.31
CA LEU A 492 7.93 39.01 -16.89
C LEU A 492 8.26 39.94 -15.70
N ARG A 493 9.14 39.51 -14.78
CA ARG A 493 9.58 40.34 -13.64
C ARG A 493 10.56 41.44 -14.07
N ASP A 494 11.40 41.17 -15.06
CA ASP A 494 12.31 42.17 -15.60
C ASP A 494 11.59 43.15 -16.55
N TYR A 495 10.53 42.70 -17.23
CA TYR A 495 9.63 43.57 -18.01
C TYR A 495 8.79 44.50 -17.12
N LEU A 496 8.26 44.00 -16.00
CA LEU A 496 7.49 44.80 -15.02
C LEU A 496 8.35 45.72 -14.14
N ARG A 497 9.69 45.62 -14.20
CA ARG A 497 10.62 46.53 -13.52
C ARG A 497 11.18 47.63 -14.42
N ARG A 498 10.93 47.54 -15.74
CA ARG A 498 11.36 48.51 -16.75
C ARG A 498 10.19 49.28 -17.37
N GLY A 499 8.98 49.13 -16.82
CA GLY A 499 7.78 49.86 -17.22
C GLY A 499 7.37 50.85 -16.15
#